data_AF-A0A2D0MYL8-F1
#
_entry.id   AF-A0A2D0MYL8-F1
#
_cell.length_a   1.000
_cell.length_b   1.000
_cell.length_c   1.000
_cell.angle_alpha   90.00
_cell.angle_beta   90.00
_cell.angle_gamma   90.00
#
_symmetry.space_group_name_H-M   'P 1'
#
loop_
_entity.id
_entity.type
_entity.pdbx_description
1 polymer ?
#
loop_
_entity_poly.entity_id
_entity_poly.type
_entity_poly.pdbx_seq_one_letter_code
_entity_poly.pdbx_strand_id
1 'polypeptide(L)' 'MLSKVKSYFKTEKRLEKIGRIKSFNTRKGYGFIQSKLTTKDVFVHASELKDKVTKGDQVQFVLQFSEKGLHAADVRVIG' A
#
# COMPACT_ATOMS: atom_id res chain seq x y z
N MET A 1 12.97 3.38 29.71
CA MET A 1 11.86 4.35 29.67
C MET A 1 11.75 5.04 28.30
N LEU A 2 12.84 5.53 27.71
CA LEU A 2 12.87 6.14 26.36
C LEU A 2 12.59 5.17 25.20
N SER A 3 12.90 3.88 25.37
CA SER A 3 12.62 2.82 24.39
C SER A 3 11.13 2.57 24.17
N LYS A 4 10.28 2.76 25.20
CA LYS A 4 8.82 2.66 25.09
C LYS A 4 8.21 3.86 24.35
N VAL A 5 8.77 5.07 24.53
CA VAL A 5 8.32 6.28 23.82
C VAL A 5 8.61 6.19 22.32
N LYS A 6 9.81 5.74 21.93
CA LYS A 6 10.13 5.47 20.51
C LYS A 6 9.25 4.36 19.93
N SER A 7 8.88 3.37 20.74
CA SER A 7 7.92 2.33 20.34
C SER A 7 6.51 2.90 20.10
N TYR A 8 6.03 3.82 20.95
CA TYR A 8 4.75 4.51 20.76
C TYR A 8 4.71 5.26 19.42
N PHE A 9 5.76 6.03 19.10
CA PHE A 9 5.86 6.70 17.79
C PHE A 9 6.06 5.74 16.60
N LYS A 10 6.62 4.54 16.83
CA LYS A 10 6.78 3.51 15.79
C LYS A 10 5.45 2.82 15.44
N THR A 11 4.55 2.68 16.40
CA THR A 11 3.24 2.03 16.21
C THR A 11 2.23 2.93 15.50
N GLU A 12 2.26 4.26 15.73
CA GLU A 12 1.26 5.18 15.17
C GLU A 12 1.45 5.54 13.68
N LYS A 13 2.56 5.14 13.05
CA LYS A 13 2.85 5.51 11.66
C LYS A 13 2.77 4.35 10.67
N ARG A 14 1.89 3.37 10.91
CA ARG A 14 1.30 2.61 9.80
C ARG A 14 0.39 3.56 9.04
N LEU A 15 0.90 4.14 7.97
CA LEU A 15 0.12 5.00 7.07
C LEU A 15 -0.84 4.12 6.27
N GLU A 16 -1.85 3.60 6.95
CA GLU A 16 -2.97 2.92 6.31
C GLU A 16 -3.73 3.91 5.45
N LYS A 17 -3.98 3.51 4.21
CA LYS A 17 -4.64 4.32 3.18
C LYS A 17 -5.62 3.45 2.42
N ILE A 18 -6.64 4.11 1.89
CA ILE A 18 -7.60 3.53 0.97
C ILE A 18 -7.32 4.10 -0.42
N GLY A 19 -7.48 3.24 -1.43
CA GLY A 19 -7.35 3.61 -2.83
C GLY A 19 -8.10 2.63 -3.72
N ARG A 20 -7.88 2.78 -5.04
CA ARG A 20 -8.40 1.86 -6.05
C ARG A 20 -7.28 1.37 -6.95
N ILE A 21 -7.36 0.12 -7.38
CA ILE A 21 -6.42 -0.46 -8.34
C ILE A 21 -6.62 0.23 -9.69
N LYS A 22 -5.65 1.07 -10.08
CA LYS A 22 -5.66 1.78 -11.36
C LYS A 22 -5.29 0.84 -12.50
N SER A 23 -4.29 0.02 -12.28
CA SER A 23 -3.84 -1.02 -13.20
C SER A 23 -3.10 -2.11 -12.44
N PHE A 24 -3.22 -3.36 -12.90
CA PHE A 24 -2.41 -4.47 -12.42
C PHE A 24 -2.13 -5.42 -13.57
N ASN A 25 -0.86 -5.73 -13.81
CA ASN A 25 -0.46 -6.68 -14.84
C ASN A 25 -0.08 -8.00 -14.17
N THR A 26 -1.01 -8.96 -14.18
CA THR A 26 -0.81 -10.27 -13.55
C THR A 26 0.37 -11.05 -14.12
N ARG A 27 0.70 -10.87 -15.42
CA ARG A 27 1.86 -11.52 -16.03
C ARG A 27 3.18 -10.94 -15.55
N LYS A 28 3.24 -9.63 -15.32
CA LYS A 28 4.45 -8.94 -14.82
C LYS A 28 4.52 -8.87 -13.29
N GLY A 29 3.42 -9.13 -12.59
CA GLY A 29 3.37 -9.16 -11.12
C GLY A 29 3.40 -7.79 -10.44
N TYR A 30 3.03 -6.70 -11.13
CA TYR A 30 2.97 -5.37 -10.51
C TYR A 30 1.86 -4.50 -11.09
N GLY A 31 1.57 -3.41 -10.37
CA GLY A 31 0.55 -2.44 -10.76
C GLY A 31 0.67 -1.14 -9.97
N PHE A 32 -0.42 -0.37 -10.01
CA PHE A 32 -0.53 0.94 -9.38
C PHE A 32 -1.88 1.13 -8.71
N ILE A 33 -1.86 1.74 -7.52
CA ILE A 33 -3.04 2.13 -6.75
C ILE A 33 -3.19 3.65 -6.83
N GLN A 34 -4.38 4.11 -7.22
CA GLN A 34 -4.75 5.51 -7.14
C GLN A 34 -5.37 5.79 -5.77
N SER A 35 -4.83 6.77 -5.04
CA SER A 35 -5.41 7.26 -3.78
C SER A 35 -5.80 8.72 -3.91
N LYS A 36 -6.88 9.15 -3.25
CA LYS A 36 -7.32 10.56 -3.25
C LYS A 36 -6.40 11.48 -2.42
N LEU A 37 -5.58 10.90 -1.55
CA LEU A 37 -4.71 11.64 -0.63
C LEU A 37 -3.30 11.86 -1.20
N THR A 38 -2.94 11.17 -2.28
CA THR A 38 -1.63 11.30 -2.93
C THR A 38 -1.84 11.76 -4.37
N THR A 39 -1.09 12.76 -4.80
CA THR A 39 -1.10 13.22 -6.21
C THR A 39 -0.41 12.22 -7.14
N LYS A 40 0.38 11.31 -6.59
CA LYS A 40 1.08 10.24 -7.31
C LYS A 40 0.39 8.90 -7.11
N ASP A 41 0.39 8.09 -8.16
CA ASP A 41 0.00 6.69 -8.08
C ASP A 41 1.02 5.93 -7.21
N VAL A 42 0.53 4.99 -6.41
CA VAL A 42 1.33 4.19 -5.49
C VAL A 42 1.66 2.85 -6.16
N PHE A 43 2.94 2.52 -6.25
CA PHE A 43 3.38 1.23 -6.80
C PHE A 43 2.96 0.06 -5.90
N VAL A 44 2.54 -1.05 -6.49
CA VAL A 44 2.24 -2.30 -5.77
C VAL A 44 2.83 -3.51 -6.51
N HIS A 45 3.49 -4.40 -5.78
CA HIS A 45 4.00 -5.67 -6.27
C HIS A 45 3.08 -6.82 -5.83
N ALA A 46 3.02 -7.91 -6.60
CA ALA A 46 2.20 -9.07 -6.30
C ALA A 46 2.49 -9.69 -4.92
N SER A 47 3.74 -9.59 -4.42
CA SER A 47 4.11 -10.07 -3.08
C SER A 47 3.41 -9.35 -1.94
N GLU A 48 2.93 -8.13 -2.18
CA GLU A 48 2.27 -7.30 -1.18
C GLU A 48 0.75 -7.50 -1.14
N LEU A 49 0.20 -8.21 -2.14
CA LEU A 49 -1.23 -8.50 -2.23
C LEU A 49 -1.59 -9.68 -1.32
N LYS A 50 -2.60 -9.51 -0.47
CA LYS A 50 -3.23 -10.60 0.28
C LYS A 50 -4.35 -11.28 -0.50
N ASP A 51 -4.97 -10.53 -1.40
CA ASP A 51 -6.08 -10.97 -2.24
C ASP A 51 -5.72 -10.81 -3.72
N LYS A 52 -6.41 -11.54 -4.60
CA LYS A 52 -6.36 -11.25 -6.04
C LYS A 52 -7.03 -9.90 -6.29
N VAL A 53 -6.40 -9.08 -7.13
CA VAL A 53 -6.91 -7.74 -7.46
C VAL A 53 -7.19 -7.61 -8.95
N THR A 54 -8.20 -6.82 -9.27
CA THR A 54 -8.58 -6.40 -10.62
C THR A 54 -8.68 -4.89 -10.69
N LYS A 55 -8.68 -4.34 -11.92
CA LYS A 55 -8.80 -2.89 -12.13
C LYS A 55 -10.14 -2.40 -11.58
N GLY A 56 -10.10 -1.38 -10.72
CA GLY A 56 -11.27 -0.78 -10.10
C GLY A 56 -11.50 -1.20 -8.65
N ASP A 57 -10.91 -2.32 -8.21
CA ASP A 57 -11.07 -2.82 -6.84
C ASP A 57 -10.64 -1.77 -5.82
N GLN A 58 -11.48 -1.62 -4.80
CA GLN A 58 -11.16 -0.77 -3.66
C GLN A 58 -10.29 -1.55 -2.68
N VAL A 59 -9.16 -0.96 -2.31
CA VAL A 59 -8.15 -1.62 -1.49
C VAL A 59 -7.73 -0.77 -0.30
N GLN A 60 -7.44 -1.43 0.81
CA GLN A 60 -6.71 -0.89 1.95
C GLN A 60 -5.25 -1.34 1.84
N PHE A 61 -4.31 -0.44 2.15
CA PHE A 61 -2.88 -0.72 2.10
C PHE A 61 -2.10 0.18 3.05
N VAL A 62 -0.87 -0.21 3.38
CA VAL A 62 0.07 0.59 4.15
C VAL A 62 1.08 1.23 3.20
N LEU A 63 1.27 2.54 3.29
CA LEU A 63 2.35 3.21 2.57
C LEU A 63 3.70 2.94 3.23
N GLN A 64 4.66 2.45 2.45
CA GLN A 64 6.03 2.20 2.89
C GLN A 64 7.05 2.81 1.91
N PHE A 65 8.18 3.26 2.45
CA PHE A 65 9.32 3.72 1.66
C PHE A 65 10.35 2.59 1.56
N SER A 66 10.89 2.41 0.37
CA SER A 66 12.02 1.52 0.08
C SER A 66 13.11 2.30 -0.66
N GLU A 67 14.26 1.67 -0.92
CA GLU A 67 15.31 2.23 -1.79
C GLU A 67 14.80 2.56 -3.20
N LYS A 68 13.73 1.90 -3.66
CA LYS A 68 13.09 2.10 -4.97
C LYS A 68 11.96 3.13 -4.93
N GLY A 69 11.73 3.77 -3.78
CA GLY A 69 10.67 4.75 -3.57
C GLY A 69 9.44 4.23 -2.81
N LEU A 70 8.36 5.00 -2.89
CA LEU A 70 7.10 4.76 -2.19
C LEU A 70 6.31 3.61 -2.82
N HIS A 71 5.88 2.65 -2.00
CA HIS A 71 5.06 1.52 -2.44
C HIS A 71 3.97 1.19 -1.42
N ALA A 72 3.00 0.41 -1.87
CA ALA A 72 1.93 -0.15 -1.05
C ALA A 72 2.34 -1.54 -0.53
N ALA A 73 2.13 -1.76 0.76
CA ALA A 73 2.36 -3.02 1.46
C ALA A 73 1.07 -3.48 2.16
N ASP A 74 0.97 -4.78 2.49
CA ASP A 74 -0.19 -5.39 3.16
C ASP A 74 -1.53 -4.99 2.50
N VAL A 75 -1.61 -5.19 1.19
CA VAL A 75 -2.73 -4.73 0.35
C VAL A 75 -3.87 -5.74 0.41
N ARG A 76 -5.08 -5.27 0.73
CA ARG A 76 -6.29 -6.10 0.87
C ARG A 76 -7.46 -5.48 0.15
N VAL A 77 -8.30 -6.30 -0.47
CA VAL A 77 -9.55 -5.84 -1.07
C VAL A 77 -10.58 -5.62 0.04
N ILE A 78 -11.31 -4.50 -0.02
CA ILE A 78 -12.29 -4.11 1.01
C ILE A 78 -13.72 -3.94 0.45
N GLY A 79 -14.03 -4.63 -0.65
CA GLY A 79 -15.32 -4.58 -1.34
C GLY A 79 -15.68 -5.91 -1.96
#